data_AF-A0A959DVB5-F1
#
_entry.id   AF-A0A959DVB5-F1
#
_cell.length_a   1.000
_cell.length_b   1.000
_cell.length_c   1.000
_cell.angle_alpha   90.00
_cell.angle_beta   90.00
_cell.angle_gamma   90.00
#
_symmetry.space_group_name_H-M   'P 1'
#
loop_
_entity.id
_entity.type
_entity.pdbx_description
1 polymer ?
#
loop_
_entity_poly.entity_id
_entity_poly.type
_entity_poly.pdbx_seq_one_letter_code
_entity_poly.pdbx_strand_id
1 'polypeptide(L)'
;MGFNISGLAINKNYENDFDSLQKELGWNLKKETEIDFETASSNWKEDGICDVYFSENGTLLFISMEMCTESFPLKNDNSLTFALSETSMAFYINYCENGIEKRSIMEVNDERMQDEGEKLEVENNAEDTSEIIWNQLEVVIGKRFWVIEPDEKATRYLFVHENITNTEPETNTNAVVEPKIDRVQNIYNEPIRIKKWWEFWK
;
A
#
# COMPACT_ATOMS: atom_id res chain seq x y z
N MET A 1 -20.40 -13.10 -5.70
CA MET A 1 -19.46 -12.21 -6.41
C MET A 1 -18.44 -11.83 -5.37
N GLY A 2 -17.14 -12.04 -5.64
CA GLY A 2 -16.12 -11.82 -4.63
C GLY A 2 -15.54 -10.41 -4.65
N PHE A 3 -15.01 -9.97 -3.51
CA PHE A 3 -14.28 -8.71 -3.37
C PHE A 3 -12.86 -8.83 -3.93
N ASN A 4 -12.46 -7.79 -4.66
CA ASN A 4 -11.13 -7.63 -5.26
C ASN A 4 -10.65 -6.20 -5.02
N ILE A 5 -10.36 -5.90 -3.76
CA ILE A 5 -9.99 -4.56 -3.32
C ILE A 5 -8.59 -4.56 -2.71
N SER A 6 -7.92 -3.43 -2.84
CA SER A 6 -6.59 -3.23 -2.28
C SER A 6 -6.42 -1.78 -1.91
N GLY A 7 -5.60 -1.53 -0.91
CA GLY A 7 -5.48 -0.19 -0.38
C GLY A 7 -4.57 -0.03 0.81
N LEU A 8 -4.57 1.21 1.28
CA LEU A 8 -3.91 1.66 2.49
C LEU A 8 -4.97 2.30 3.39
N ALA A 9 -5.16 1.76 4.59
CA ALA A 9 -5.94 2.39 5.65
C ALA A 9 -4.99 3.04 6.67
N ILE A 10 -5.36 4.22 7.17
CA ILE A 10 -4.55 4.98 8.13
C ILE A 10 -5.46 5.48 9.24
N ASN A 11 -5.00 5.38 10.50
CA ASN A 11 -5.75 5.77 11.70
C ASN A 11 -5.76 7.29 11.97
N LYS A 12 -5.82 8.07 10.90
CA LYS A 12 -5.92 9.53 10.96
C LYS A 12 -6.67 10.03 9.74
N ASN A 13 -7.58 10.98 9.95
CA ASN A 13 -8.23 11.70 8.87
C ASN A 13 -7.27 12.79 8.32
N TYR A 14 -6.89 12.65 7.05
CA TYR A 14 -6.01 13.57 6.33
C TYR A 14 -6.74 14.54 5.39
N GLU A 15 -8.07 14.69 5.47
CA GLU A 15 -8.84 15.54 4.55
C GLU A 15 -8.30 16.97 4.47
N ASN A 16 -7.87 17.52 5.61
CA ASN A 16 -7.31 18.88 5.70
C ASN A 16 -5.78 18.95 5.60
N ASP A 17 -5.09 17.81 5.47
CA ASP A 17 -3.62 17.72 5.48
C ASP A 17 -3.10 16.66 4.48
N PHE A 18 -3.83 16.42 3.39
CA PHE A 18 -3.51 15.35 2.45
C PHE A 18 -2.16 15.54 1.74
N ASP A 19 -1.70 16.79 1.62
CA ASP A 19 -0.38 17.12 1.08
C ASP A 19 0.78 16.62 1.97
N SER A 20 0.58 16.51 3.29
CA SER A 20 1.60 15.94 4.18
C SER A 20 1.66 14.43 4.01
N LEU A 21 0.51 13.77 3.91
CA LEU A 21 0.43 12.33 3.67
C LEU A 21 1.11 11.92 2.36
N GLN A 22 0.86 12.66 1.28
CA GLN A 22 1.52 12.44 -0.01
C GLN A 22 3.05 12.51 0.12
N LYS A 23 3.57 13.52 0.82
CA LYS A 23 5.02 13.67 1.03
C LYS A 23 5.61 12.54 1.85
N GLU A 24 4.90 12.07 2.88
CA GLU A 24 5.36 10.98 3.73
C GLU A 24 5.38 9.65 2.98
N LEU A 25 4.38 9.40 2.14
CA LEU A 25 4.32 8.24 1.24
C LEU A 25 5.29 8.34 0.06
N GLY A 26 5.87 9.52 -0.19
CA GLY A 26 6.69 9.78 -1.38
C GLY A 26 5.87 9.78 -2.67
N TRP A 27 4.57 10.06 -2.59
CA TRP A 27 3.65 10.06 -3.73
C TRP A 27 3.41 11.47 -4.27
N ASN A 28 3.10 11.55 -5.56
CA ASN A 28 2.69 12.78 -6.22
C ASN A 28 1.31 12.56 -6.84
N LEU A 29 0.26 13.01 -6.14
CA LEU A 29 -1.12 12.81 -6.53
C LEU A 29 -1.75 14.13 -6.97
N LYS A 30 -2.42 14.09 -8.12
CA LYS A 30 -3.22 15.21 -8.61
C LYS A 30 -4.70 14.88 -8.46
N LYS A 31 -5.44 15.73 -7.74
CA LYS A 31 -6.90 15.63 -7.63
C LYS A 31 -7.52 15.71 -9.03
N GLU A 32 -8.38 14.74 -9.35
CA GLU A 32 -9.11 14.69 -10.61
C GLU A 32 -10.57 15.11 -10.40
N THR A 33 -11.33 14.32 -9.64
CA THR A 33 -12.78 14.52 -9.46
C THR A 33 -13.26 14.01 -8.10
N GLU A 34 -14.43 14.48 -7.69
CA GLU A 34 -15.22 13.86 -6.62
C GLU A 34 -15.98 12.66 -7.21
N ILE A 35 -16.07 11.58 -6.43
CA ILE A 35 -16.79 10.33 -6.75
C ILE A 35 -17.51 9.84 -5.50
N ASP A 36 -18.37 8.84 -5.66
CA ASP A 36 -18.99 8.14 -4.53
C ASP A 36 -18.10 6.99 -4.01
N PHE A 37 -18.42 6.50 -2.80
CA PHE A 37 -17.69 5.42 -2.15
C PHE A 37 -17.82 4.10 -2.91
N GLU A 38 -18.98 3.82 -3.51
CA GLU A 38 -19.18 2.64 -4.36
C GLU A 38 -18.18 2.60 -5.52
N THR A 39 -17.97 3.73 -6.20
CA THR A 39 -16.98 3.86 -7.27
C THR A 39 -15.55 3.79 -6.73
N ALA A 40 -15.28 4.41 -5.58
CA ALA A 40 -13.95 4.39 -4.97
C ALA A 40 -13.53 2.95 -4.60
N SER A 41 -14.45 2.19 -4.01
CA SER A 41 -14.26 0.82 -3.53
C SER A 41 -14.49 -0.26 -4.59
N SER A 42 -14.66 0.12 -5.85
CA SER A 42 -14.86 -0.80 -6.97
C SER A 42 -13.76 -1.87 -7.05
N ASN A 43 -14.14 -3.10 -7.37
CA ASN A 43 -13.21 -4.18 -7.65
C ASN A 43 -12.17 -3.77 -8.72
N TRP A 44 -10.92 -4.20 -8.53
CA TRP A 44 -9.80 -4.01 -9.46
C TRP A 44 -9.49 -2.54 -9.77
N LYS A 45 -8.85 -1.85 -8.82
CA LYS A 45 -8.37 -0.49 -9.06
C LYS A 45 -7.31 -0.48 -10.17
N GLU A 46 -7.50 0.37 -11.18
CA GLU A 46 -6.55 0.55 -12.27
C GLU A 46 -5.25 1.19 -11.77
N ASP A 47 -4.14 0.86 -12.43
CA ASP A 47 -2.85 1.48 -12.15
C ASP A 47 -2.89 2.99 -12.43
N GLY A 48 -2.20 3.75 -11.59
CA GLY A 48 -2.15 5.21 -11.71
C GLY A 48 -3.38 5.94 -11.14
N ILE A 49 -4.37 5.24 -10.60
CA ILE A 49 -5.50 5.81 -9.86
C ILE A 49 -5.32 5.59 -8.35
N CYS A 50 -5.64 6.62 -7.57
CA CYS A 50 -5.77 6.55 -6.12
C CYS A 50 -7.10 7.18 -5.72
N ASP A 51 -8.06 6.37 -5.29
CA ASP A 51 -9.34 6.85 -4.79
C ASP A 51 -9.31 6.94 -3.26
N VAL A 52 -9.65 8.10 -2.71
CA VAL A 52 -9.48 8.38 -1.29
C VAL A 52 -10.82 8.67 -0.63
N TYR A 53 -11.09 7.95 0.44
CA TYR A 53 -12.21 8.17 1.35
C TYR A 53 -11.68 8.64 2.71
N PHE A 54 -12.31 9.67 3.27
CA PHE A 54 -11.98 10.19 4.59
C PHE A 54 -13.13 9.86 5.54
N SER A 55 -12.85 9.08 6.58
CA SER A 55 -13.79 8.85 7.68
C SER A 55 -13.55 9.89 8.79
N GLU A 56 -14.39 9.90 9.83
CA GLU A 56 -14.15 10.76 10.99
C GLU A 56 -12.78 10.51 11.64
N ASN A 57 -12.33 9.25 11.68
CA ASN A 57 -11.14 8.81 12.42
C ASN A 57 -9.97 8.37 11.54
N GLY A 58 -10.17 8.25 10.22
CA GLY A 58 -9.20 7.59 9.36
C GLY A 58 -9.26 8.04 7.90
N THR A 59 -8.28 7.55 7.14
CA THR A 59 -8.18 7.75 5.70
C THR A 59 -8.03 6.39 5.04
N LEU A 60 -8.82 6.14 4.00
CA LEU A 60 -8.76 4.93 3.19
C LEU A 60 -8.38 5.30 1.77
N LEU A 61 -7.28 4.74 1.28
CA LEU A 61 -6.78 4.94 -0.07
C LEU A 61 -6.92 3.62 -0.84
N PHE A 62 -7.70 3.61 -1.90
CA PHE A 62 -7.80 2.48 -2.83
C PHE A 62 -6.80 2.69 -3.96
N ILE A 63 -5.86 1.76 -4.06
CA ILE A 63 -4.78 1.74 -5.05
C ILE A 63 -4.71 0.34 -5.68
N SER A 64 -3.95 0.18 -6.77
CA SER A 64 -3.85 -1.13 -7.44
C SER A 64 -3.19 -2.18 -6.56
N MET A 65 -3.53 -3.46 -6.81
CA MET A 65 -2.98 -4.59 -6.05
C MET A 65 -1.45 -4.72 -6.21
N GLU A 66 -0.90 -4.22 -7.32
CA GLU A 66 0.55 -4.19 -7.53
C GLU A 66 1.25 -3.25 -6.55
N MET A 67 0.62 -2.12 -6.19
CA MET A 67 1.18 -1.22 -5.18
C MET A 67 1.15 -1.84 -3.77
N CYS A 68 0.20 -2.74 -3.51
CA CYS A 68 0.03 -3.37 -2.21
C CYS A 68 0.94 -4.59 -2.00
N THR A 69 2.05 -4.70 -2.75
CA THR A 69 3.09 -5.73 -2.47
C THR A 69 4.11 -5.31 -1.43
N GLU A 70 4.12 -4.02 -1.12
CA GLU A 70 5.04 -3.41 -0.17
C GLU A 70 4.22 -2.74 0.95
N SER A 71 4.82 -2.61 2.12
CA SER A 71 4.22 -1.89 3.24
C SER A 71 4.36 -0.38 3.05
N PHE A 72 3.43 0.39 3.62
CA PHE A 72 3.50 1.85 3.66
C PHE A 72 3.60 2.35 5.12
N PRO A 73 4.77 2.19 5.78
CA PRO A 73 4.95 2.62 7.16
C PRO A 73 4.92 4.16 7.28
N LEU A 74 4.07 4.66 8.18
CA LEU A 74 3.96 6.10 8.51
C LEU A 74 4.50 6.37 9.91
N LYS A 75 5.36 7.38 10.09
CA LYS A 75 6.17 7.57 11.31
C LYS A 75 5.35 7.84 12.58
N ASN A 76 4.20 8.50 12.46
CA ASN A 76 3.41 8.94 13.61
C ASN A 76 1.99 8.35 13.62
N ASP A 77 1.70 7.46 12.68
CA ASP A 77 0.38 6.93 12.43
C ASP A 77 0.47 5.41 12.25
N ASN A 78 -0.65 4.73 12.49
CA ASN A 78 -0.78 3.31 12.23
C ASN A 78 -1.36 3.15 10.83
N SER A 79 -0.76 2.25 10.05
CA SER A 79 -1.16 1.99 8.69
C SER A 79 -1.40 0.50 8.46
N LEU A 80 -2.38 0.21 7.61
CA LEU A 80 -2.72 -1.13 7.15
C LEU A 80 -2.68 -1.11 5.62
N THR A 81 -1.64 -1.72 5.05
CA THR A 81 -1.65 -2.08 3.64
C THR A 81 -2.38 -3.41 3.48
N PHE A 82 -3.32 -3.49 2.54
CA PHE A 82 -4.08 -4.70 2.30
C PHE A 82 -4.29 -4.97 0.81
N ALA A 83 -4.34 -6.24 0.45
CA ALA A 83 -4.89 -6.72 -0.81
C ALA A 83 -5.80 -7.91 -0.53
N LEU A 84 -7.03 -7.85 -1.03
CA LEU A 84 -8.06 -8.85 -0.83
C LEU A 84 -8.60 -9.23 -2.20
N SER A 85 -8.27 -10.43 -2.66
CA SER A 85 -8.79 -11.00 -3.92
C SER A 85 -9.44 -12.35 -3.64
N GLU A 86 -10.74 -12.33 -3.36
CA GLU A 86 -11.53 -13.55 -3.14
C GLU A 86 -11.59 -14.42 -4.39
N THR A 87 -11.61 -13.82 -5.58
CA THR A 87 -11.65 -14.59 -6.84
C THR A 87 -10.35 -15.35 -7.09
N SER A 88 -9.24 -14.84 -6.57
CA SER A 88 -7.92 -15.46 -6.72
C SER A 88 -7.46 -16.21 -5.47
N MET A 89 -8.29 -16.22 -4.41
CA MET A 89 -7.93 -16.71 -3.08
C MET A 89 -6.57 -16.15 -2.60
N ALA A 90 -6.34 -14.87 -2.85
CA ALA A 90 -5.07 -14.19 -2.55
C ALA A 90 -5.31 -13.03 -1.60
N PHE A 91 -4.62 -13.06 -0.47
CA PHE A 91 -4.77 -12.10 0.62
C PHE A 91 -3.40 -11.63 1.08
N TYR A 92 -3.28 -10.33 1.28
CA TYR A 92 -2.11 -9.69 1.86
C TYR A 92 -2.56 -8.68 2.91
N ILE A 93 -1.88 -8.70 4.04
CA ILE A 93 -2.03 -7.72 5.12
C ILE A 93 -0.63 -7.38 5.63
N ASN A 94 -0.37 -6.08 5.74
CA ASN A 94 0.77 -5.57 6.48
C ASN A 94 0.30 -4.41 7.36
N TYR A 95 0.53 -4.54 8.66
CA TYR A 95 0.17 -3.54 9.66
C TYR A 95 1.41 -2.95 10.30
N CYS A 96 1.46 -1.62 10.30
CA CYS A 96 2.53 -0.82 10.86
C CYS A 96 2.00 0.06 12.00
N GLU A 97 2.83 0.27 13.01
CA GLU A 97 2.60 1.26 14.05
C GLU A 97 3.79 2.20 14.15
N ASN A 98 3.55 3.51 13.98
CA ASN A 98 4.58 4.54 14.08
C ASN A 98 5.84 4.21 13.26
N GLY A 99 5.62 3.75 12.03
CA GLY A 99 6.66 3.44 11.05
C GLY A 99 7.32 2.08 11.22
N ILE A 100 6.83 1.25 12.15
CA ILE A 100 7.39 -0.07 12.45
C ILE A 100 6.40 -1.14 12.03
N GLU A 101 6.80 -2.06 11.16
CA GLU A 101 6.02 -3.24 10.81
C GLU A 101 5.79 -4.12 12.05
N LYS A 102 4.53 -4.40 12.34
CA LYS A 102 4.08 -5.20 13.48
C LYS A 102 3.58 -6.57 13.08
N ARG A 103 2.89 -6.66 11.94
CA ARG A 103 2.27 -7.88 11.46
C ARG A 103 2.31 -7.92 9.94
N SER A 104 2.69 -9.06 9.37
CA SER A 104 2.62 -9.30 7.93
C SER A 104 2.11 -10.71 7.67
N ILE A 105 1.08 -10.83 6.83
CA ILE A 105 0.52 -12.11 6.40
C ILE A 105 0.32 -12.07 4.89
N MET A 106 0.73 -13.14 4.22
CA MET A 106 0.43 -13.39 2.81
C MET A 106 -0.11 -14.80 2.67
N GLU A 107 -1.27 -14.93 2.06
CA GLU A 107 -1.97 -16.19 1.86
C GLU A 107 -2.45 -16.29 0.41
N VAL A 108 -2.19 -17.43 -0.23
CA VAL A 108 -2.57 -17.70 -1.62
C VAL A 108 -3.08 -19.13 -1.72
N ASN A 109 -4.29 -19.33 -2.24
CA ASN A 109 -4.94 -20.64 -2.36
C ASN A 109 -4.93 -21.43 -1.03
N ASP A 110 -5.33 -20.77 0.07
CA ASP A 110 -5.34 -21.31 1.44
C ASP A 110 -3.94 -21.70 2.00
N GLU A 111 -2.85 -21.37 1.28
CA GLU A 111 -1.49 -21.58 1.73
C GLU A 111 -0.89 -20.28 2.26
N ARG A 112 -0.52 -20.28 3.55
CA ARG A 112 0.12 -19.12 4.18
C ARG A 112 1.61 -19.05 3.84
N MET A 113 1.93 -18.19 2.88
CA MET A 113 3.26 -17.96 2.36
C MET A 113 4.12 -17.08 3.27
N GLN A 114 3.49 -16.15 3.99
CA GLN A 114 4.13 -15.26 4.97
C GLN A 114 3.27 -15.19 6.23
N ASP A 115 3.91 -15.31 7.40
CA ASP A 115 3.29 -15.19 8.72
C ASP A 115 4.35 -14.66 9.70
N GLU A 116 4.46 -13.34 9.79
CA GLU A 116 5.54 -12.65 10.52
C GLU A 116 4.98 -11.59 11.47
N GLY A 117 5.66 -11.36 12.59
CA GLY A 117 5.28 -10.33 13.56
C GLY A 117 4.35 -10.81 14.68
N GLU A 118 3.84 -9.85 15.46
CA GLU A 118 2.96 -10.11 16.60
C GLU A 118 1.51 -10.22 16.15
N LYS A 119 0.84 -11.28 16.60
CA LYS A 119 -0.56 -11.57 16.25
C LYS A 119 -1.47 -10.41 16.67
N LEU A 120 -2.30 -9.92 15.76
CA LEU A 120 -3.26 -8.85 16.03
C LEU A 120 -4.45 -9.40 16.83
N GLU A 121 -5.08 -8.56 17.64
CA GLU A 121 -6.25 -8.93 18.44
C GLU A 121 -7.41 -9.46 17.57
N VAL A 122 -7.59 -8.90 16.37
CA VAL A 122 -8.64 -9.31 15.43
C VAL A 122 -8.48 -10.76 14.94
N GLU A 123 -7.24 -11.28 14.91
CA GLU A 123 -6.95 -12.65 14.48
C GLU A 123 -7.43 -13.71 15.48
N ASN A 124 -7.88 -13.32 16.67
CA ASN A 124 -8.43 -14.27 17.65
C ASN A 124 -9.89 -14.63 17.36
N ASN A 125 -10.61 -13.79 16.61
CA ASN A 125 -12.04 -13.95 16.33
C ASN A 125 -12.35 -14.06 14.82
N ALA A 126 -11.33 -14.02 13.97
CA ALA A 126 -11.46 -14.15 12.53
C ALA A 126 -11.40 -15.63 12.10
N GLU A 127 -12.30 -16.04 11.20
CA GLU A 127 -12.35 -17.37 10.61
C GLU A 127 -11.24 -17.56 9.56
N ASP A 128 -10.94 -16.51 8.79
CA ASP A 128 -9.94 -16.53 7.71
C ASP A 128 -9.19 -15.19 7.53
N THR A 129 -8.25 -15.15 6.59
CA THR A 129 -7.43 -13.95 6.32
C THR A 129 -8.25 -12.79 5.75
N SER A 130 -9.34 -13.06 5.04
CA SER A 130 -10.23 -12.01 4.55
C SER A 130 -10.92 -11.30 5.72
N GLU A 131 -11.39 -12.05 6.73
CA GLU A 131 -11.98 -11.49 7.94
C GLU A 131 -10.95 -10.70 8.77
N ILE A 132 -9.69 -11.16 8.82
CA ILE A 132 -8.61 -10.40 9.45
C ILE A 132 -8.48 -9.02 8.79
N ILE A 133 -8.47 -8.96 7.45
CA ILE A 133 -8.38 -7.68 6.71
C ILE A 133 -9.56 -6.77 7.07
N TRP A 134 -10.79 -7.28 7.02
CA TRP A 134 -11.98 -6.48 7.29
C TRP A 134 -12.03 -5.97 8.73
N ASN A 135 -11.74 -6.84 9.70
CA ASN A 135 -11.74 -6.49 11.12
C ASN A 135 -10.61 -5.50 11.44
N GLN A 136 -9.43 -5.68 10.86
CA GLN A 136 -8.32 -4.73 11.07
C GLN A 136 -8.60 -3.38 10.40
N LEU A 137 -9.26 -3.39 9.23
CA LEU A 137 -9.68 -2.15 8.58
C LEU A 137 -10.64 -1.37 9.50
N GLU A 138 -11.66 -2.02 10.08
CA GLU A 138 -12.55 -1.39 11.07
C GLU A 138 -11.79 -0.77 12.24
N VAL A 139 -10.78 -1.46 12.78
CA VAL A 139 -9.93 -0.94 13.87
C VAL A 139 -9.18 0.32 13.44
N VAL A 140 -8.61 0.32 12.23
CA VAL A 140 -7.77 1.42 11.73
C VAL A 140 -8.62 2.65 11.36
N ILE A 141 -9.70 2.49 10.60
CA ILE A 141 -10.51 3.64 10.15
C ILE A 141 -11.63 4.03 11.13
N GLY A 142 -11.84 3.25 12.20
CA GLY A 142 -12.82 3.49 13.25
C GLY A 142 -14.29 3.32 12.81
N LYS A 143 -14.55 2.67 11.68
CA LYS A 143 -15.88 2.43 11.11
C LYS A 143 -15.87 1.13 10.30
N ARG A 144 -16.96 0.36 10.34
CA ARG A 144 -17.11 -0.84 9.51
C ARG A 144 -17.21 -0.46 8.04
N PHE A 145 -16.56 -1.23 7.17
CA PHE A 145 -16.68 -1.03 5.73
C PHE A 145 -18.14 -1.08 5.27
N TRP A 146 -18.91 -2.06 5.77
CA TRP A 146 -20.29 -2.32 5.39
C TRP A 146 -21.31 -1.25 5.83
N VAL A 147 -20.91 -0.29 6.67
CA VAL A 147 -21.81 0.79 7.15
C VAL A 147 -21.46 2.15 6.54
N ILE A 148 -20.51 2.18 5.60
CA ILE A 148 -20.25 3.37 4.79
C ILE A 148 -21.33 3.41 3.71
N GLU A 149 -22.09 4.50 3.63
CA GLU A 149 -23.14 4.59 2.61
C GLU A 149 -22.50 4.63 1.21
N PRO A 150 -23.07 3.93 0.21
CA PRO A 150 -22.52 3.88 -1.14
C PRO A 150 -22.31 5.26 -1.78
N ASP A 151 -23.17 6.22 -1.44
CA ASP A 151 -23.16 7.61 -1.93
C ASP A 151 -22.30 8.56 -1.06
N GLU A 152 -21.62 8.05 -0.02
CA GLU A 152 -20.67 8.86 0.73
C GLU A 152 -19.55 9.37 -0.19
N LYS A 153 -19.12 10.60 0.08
CA LYS A 153 -18.14 11.28 -0.75
C LYS A 153 -16.76 10.63 -0.66
N ALA A 154 -16.16 10.39 -1.82
CA ALA A 154 -14.76 10.06 -2.01
C ALA A 154 -14.15 10.98 -3.07
N THR A 155 -12.82 10.96 -3.20
CA THR A 155 -12.09 11.78 -4.18
C THR A 155 -11.12 10.95 -4.97
N ARG A 156 -11.18 11.06 -6.30
CA ARG A 156 -10.22 10.46 -7.21
C ARG A 156 -8.99 11.33 -7.38
N TYR A 157 -7.84 10.71 -7.27
CA TYR A 157 -6.53 11.26 -7.60
C TYR A 157 -5.83 10.41 -8.65
N LEU A 158 -4.94 11.04 -9.40
CA LEU A 158 -4.06 10.37 -10.37
C LEU A 158 -2.60 10.49 -9.94
N PHE A 159 -1.84 9.41 -10.07
CA PHE A 159 -0.39 9.43 -9.89
C PHE A 159 0.28 10.20 -11.04
N VAL A 160 1.06 11.22 -10.69
CA VAL A 160 1.80 12.03 -11.66
C VAL A 160 3.23 11.51 -11.76
N HIS A 161 3.58 11.00 -12.93
CA HIS A 161 4.96 10.71 -13.27
C HIS A 161 5.60 12.02 -13.77
N GLU A 162 6.56 12.57 -13.02
CA GLU A 162 7.42 13.59 -13.59
C GLU A 162 8.26 12.91 -14.67
N ASN A 163 7.98 13.21 -15.93
CA ASN A 163 8.90 12.90 -17.01
C ASN A 163 10.18 13.68 -16.72
N ILE A 164 11.17 13.04 -16.12
CA ILE A 164 12.54 13.54 -16.11
C ILE A 164 12.97 13.56 -17.58
N THR A 165 12.72 14.67 -18.27
CA THR A 165 13.41 14.98 -19.51
C THR A 165 14.86 15.16 -19.12
N ASN A 166 15.63 14.09 -19.22
CA ASN A 166 17.08 14.11 -19.26
C ASN A 166 17.49 15.07 -20.38
N THR A 167 17.61 16.35 -20.04
CA THR A 167 18.30 17.30 -20.90
C THR A 167 19.76 17.06 -20.57
N GLU A 168 20.38 16.16 -21.33
CA GLU A 168 21.81 15.86 -21.25
C GLU A 168 22.58 17.20 -21.30
N PRO A 169 23.42 17.53 -20.30
CA PRO A 169 24.40 18.58 -20.51
C PRO A 169 25.44 18.04 -21.48
N GLU A 170 25.56 18.67 -22.64
CA GLU A 170 26.64 18.44 -23.60
C GLU A 170 28.00 18.61 -22.90
N THR A 171 28.64 17.51 -22.51
CA THR A 171 30.03 17.53 -22.05
C THR A 171 30.99 17.41 -23.22
N ASN A 172 31.61 18.54 -23.55
CA ASN A 172 32.82 18.60 -24.36
C ASN A 172 33.95 17.77 -23.73
N THR A 173 34.70 17.12 -24.61
CA THR A 173 35.88 16.26 -24.38
C THR A 173 37.01 16.94 -23.61
N ASN A 174 37.61 16.21 -22.66
CA ASN A 174 39.05 15.88 -22.66
C ASN A 174 39.44 14.99 -21.47
N ALA A 175 40.50 14.22 -21.69
CA ALA A 175 40.85 12.98 -21.00
C ALA A 175 41.72 13.11 -19.73
N VAL A 176 41.90 11.94 -19.10
CA VAL A 176 43.10 11.33 -18.48
C VAL A 176 43.12 11.14 -16.94
N VAL A 177 43.38 9.87 -16.59
CA VAL A 177 44.08 9.27 -15.41
C VAL A 177 43.24 8.80 -14.21
N GLU A 178 43.11 7.46 -14.10
CA GLU A 178 42.79 6.72 -12.87
C GLU A 178 43.94 6.77 -11.85
N PRO A 179 43.64 6.61 -10.55
CA PRO A 179 44.40 5.60 -9.80
C PRO A 179 43.54 4.67 -8.93
N LYS A 180 44.00 3.41 -8.90
CA LYS A 180 43.56 2.28 -8.07
C LYS A 180 43.65 2.57 -6.57
N ILE A 181 42.65 2.16 -5.80
CA ILE A 181 42.77 1.86 -4.36
C ILE A 181 42.01 0.57 -4.03
N ASP A 182 42.64 -0.18 -3.12
CA ASP A 182 42.45 -1.60 -2.79
C ASP A 182 41.14 -2.01 -2.10
N ARG A 183 40.89 -3.31 -2.26
CA ARG A 183 39.90 -4.22 -1.67
C ARG A 183 39.43 -3.88 -0.25
N VAL A 184 38.11 -3.71 -0.11
CA VAL A 184 37.36 -4.10 1.10
C VAL A 184 36.23 -5.03 0.64
N GLN A 185 36.27 -6.29 1.08
CA GLN A 185 35.18 -7.25 0.86
C GLN A 185 34.01 -6.86 1.77
N ASN A 186 33.01 -6.17 1.22
CA ASN A 186 31.71 -6.03 1.85
C ASN A 186 30.93 -7.34 1.67
N ILE A 187 30.75 -8.04 2.79
CA ILE A 187 29.75 -9.10 2.94
C ILE A 187 28.39 -8.41 2.87
N TYR A 188 27.79 -8.37 1.68
CA TYR A 188 26.37 -8.08 1.56
C TYR A 188 25.62 -9.36 1.91
N ASN A 189 24.94 -9.34 3.06
CA ASN A 189 23.81 -10.22 3.28
C ASN A 189 22.85 -10.04 2.10
N GLU A 190 22.63 -11.11 1.34
CA GLU A 190 21.60 -11.12 0.32
C GLU A 190 20.25 -10.80 0.99
N PRO A 191 19.45 -9.85 0.46
CA PRO A 191 18.10 -9.65 0.96
C PRO A 191 17.31 -10.94 0.71
N ILE A 192 16.63 -11.42 1.75
CA ILE A 192 15.68 -12.54 1.65
C ILE A 192 14.71 -12.19 0.52
N ARG A 193 14.80 -12.93 -0.58
CA ARG A 193 13.96 -12.70 -1.76
C ARG A 193 12.56 -13.23 -1.47
N ILE A 194 11.72 -12.40 -0.86
CA ILE A 194 10.29 -12.68 -0.72
C ILE A 194 9.71 -12.69 -2.14
N LYS A 195 9.11 -13.82 -2.54
CA LYS A 195 8.47 -13.95 -3.86
C LYS A 195 7.28 -13.00 -3.92
N LYS A 196 7.22 -12.18 -4.96
CA LYS A 196 6.11 -11.24 -5.16
C LYS A 196 4.87 -12.02 -5.60
N TRP A 197 3.67 -11.62 -5.18
CA TRP A 197 2.46 -12.43 -5.37
C TRP A 197 2.14 -12.76 -6.85
N TRP A 198 2.57 -11.90 -7.80
CA TRP A 198 2.42 -12.19 -9.23
C TRP A 198 3.35 -13.31 -9.74
N GLU A 199 4.39 -13.67 -9.00
CA GLU A 199 5.30 -14.78 -9.37
C GLU A 199 4.62 -16.16 -9.22
N PHE A 200 3.46 -16.24 -8.54
CA PHE A 200 2.66 -17.46 -8.43
C PHE A 200 1.75 -17.72 -9.65
N TRP A 201 1.76 -16.82 -10.64
CA TRP A 201 0.92 -16.90 -11.85
C TRP A 201 1.67 -17.43 -13.09
N LYS A 202 2.84 -18.06 -12.91
CA LYS A 202 3.61 -18.73 -13.99
C LYS A 202 3.42 -20.23 -14.03
#